data_AF-A0A0P1H6S3-F1
#
_entry.id   AF-A0A0P1H6S3-F1
#
_cell.length_a   1.000
_cell.length_b   1.000
_cell.length_c   1.000
_cell.angle_alpha   90.00
_cell.angle_beta   90.00
_cell.angle_gamma   90.00
#
_symmetry.space_group_name_H-M   'P 1'
#
loop_
_entity.id
_entity.type
_entity.pdbx_description
1 polymer ?
#
loop_
_entity_poly.entity_id
_entity_poly.type
_entity_poly.pdbx_seq_one_letter_code
_entity_poly.pdbx_strand_id
1 'polypeptide(L)'
;MTPFSRVYYFGDSLTDEGNAVNLLASVIEPVILTGLILDFGSIPSSQELDALRAQAKTEARQTVIASFSEIGPAGAVTNALTHASYAAALGGFEVQNYAVATATALGDGILEDMIDLEAQISDFAEDAAGGVPADSAAFLLIGGNDFTSLLDTVQDQQITTEAGFLTLATPVMEGLIAQITAAATTLSAAGVGTVFLATQPRASFYPEFDTLSPLYTGFADLLIGTFNSLIADTISDLRSIGIDAQAVDLSAVSEALTEDPAGFGILAERTDYLIDGSPFDSDQVLAWDAIHPAETAHQLWGAHSEFVMGGGKTALLDGGATDRGWGAKDNAIFALGGDDTIRAGGGHDAVAGGSGNDGIRGGSGNDVLLGGSGNDTVQGNRDDDIISGGDGNDQLRGGGGNDVIADGRGSDLAIGGRGNDTFIFTEAALAGGGGASADTFRGGAGSDTLYLVLDAAHYAAFSAGSADAVLNSLGITVFGIEFIRAIDGRSNIAAQLDGFDWFQAADSWGAVSAPQSGDALLV
;
A
#
# COMPACT_ATOMS: atom_id res chain seq x y z
N MET A 1 8.24 14.49 6.03
CA MET A 1 9.39 14.09 6.87
C MET A 1 8.90 13.85 8.28
N THR A 2 8.70 12.59 8.60
CA THR A 2 8.36 12.08 9.92
C THR A 2 9.30 12.59 11.01
N PRO A 3 8.78 12.80 12.24
CA PRO A 3 9.58 13.29 13.36
C PRO A 3 10.46 12.21 14.00
N PHE A 4 10.38 10.95 13.56
CA PHE A 4 11.00 9.81 14.23
C PHE A 4 12.41 9.55 13.72
N SER A 5 13.30 9.14 14.63
CA SER A 5 14.64 8.67 14.27
C SER A 5 14.67 7.16 14.01
N ARG A 6 13.78 6.42 14.68
CA ARG A 6 13.65 4.97 14.58
C ARG A 6 12.21 4.53 14.80
N VAL A 7 11.78 3.51 14.07
CA VAL A 7 10.48 2.87 14.26
C VAL A 7 10.67 1.36 14.47
N TYR A 8 10.09 0.85 15.54
CA TYR A 8 10.11 -0.56 15.90
C TYR A 8 8.85 -1.25 15.37
N TYR A 9 9.01 -2.22 14.47
CA TYR A 9 7.88 -2.92 13.84
C TYR A 9 7.67 -4.29 14.49
N PHE A 10 6.41 -4.62 14.77
CA PHE A 10 5.96 -5.88 15.35
C PHE A 10 4.77 -6.42 14.56
N GLY A 11 4.68 -7.73 14.38
CA GLY A 11 3.66 -8.29 13.53
C GLY A 11 3.91 -9.70 13.01
N ASP A 12 3.22 -10.00 11.91
CA ASP A 12 3.20 -11.27 11.20
C ASP A 12 3.80 -11.14 9.77
N SER A 13 3.35 -11.97 8.82
CA SER A 13 3.87 -12.04 7.44
C SER A 13 3.71 -10.75 6.66
N LEU A 14 2.76 -9.90 7.01
CA LEU A 14 2.58 -8.61 6.34
C LEU A 14 3.67 -7.59 6.71
N THR A 15 4.46 -7.87 7.74
CA THR A 15 5.51 -6.95 8.24
C THR A 15 6.89 -7.60 8.24
N ASP A 16 7.00 -8.92 8.41
CA ASP A 16 8.29 -9.62 8.46
C ASP A 16 9.13 -9.40 7.19
N GLU A 17 10.39 -9.00 7.39
CA GLU A 17 11.39 -8.84 6.33
C GLU A 17 12.62 -9.72 6.61
N GLY A 18 12.36 -11.02 6.81
CA GLY A 18 13.39 -12.06 6.86
C GLY A 18 13.74 -12.57 8.25
N ASN A 19 13.01 -12.20 9.31
CA ASN A 19 13.17 -12.80 10.64
C ASN A 19 12.77 -14.27 10.63
N ALA A 20 11.66 -14.65 9.99
CA ALA A 20 11.30 -16.07 9.81
C ALA A 20 12.38 -16.83 9.01
N VAL A 21 12.91 -16.20 7.96
CA VAL A 21 14.01 -16.77 7.16
C VAL A 21 15.26 -16.98 8.00
N ASN A 22 15.64 -15.98 8.81
CA ASN A 22 16.81 -16.05 9.67
C ASN A 22 16.65 -17.13 10.76
N LEU A 23 15.45 -17.25 11.34
CA LEU A 23 15.11 -18.30 12.30
C LEU A 23 15.29 -19.69 11.67
N LEU A 24 14.70 -19.92 10.50
CA LEU A 24 14.85 -21.20 9.77
C LEU A 24 16.30 -21.45 9.35
N ALA A 25 17.01 -20.41 8.89
CA ALA A 25 18.41 -20.51 8.49
C ALA A 25 19.31 -20.91 9.67
N SER A 26 19.01 -20.42 10.89
CA SER A 26 19.77 -20.77 12.10
C SER A 26 19.73 -22.27 12.44
N VAL A 27 18.69 -22.98 12.01
CA VAL A 27 18.54 -24.43 12.21
C VAL A 27 19.49 -25.22 11.29
N ILE A 28 19.72 -24.75 10.07
CA ILE A 28 20.53 -25.46 9.06
C ILE A 28 21.97 -24.94 8.95
N GLU A 29 22.25 -23.70 9.39
CA GLU A 29 23.59 -23.10 9.41
C GLU A 29 24.65 -24.03 10.02
N PRO A 30 24.44 -24.68 11.20
CA PRO A 30 25.46 -25.54 11.79
C PRO A 30 25.82 -26.76 10.93
N VAL A 31 24.86 -27.27 10.17
CA VAL A 31 25.06 -28.40 9.25
C VAL A 31 25.91 -27.96 8.06
N ILE A 32 25.58 -26.82 7.47
CA ILE A 32 26.33 -26.23 6.35
C ILE A 32 27.77 -25.88 6.79
N LEU A 33 27.92 -25.23 7.93
CA LEU A 33 29.23 -24.89 8.50
C LEU A 33 30.10 -26.13 8.70
N THR A 34 29.50 -27.23 9.18
CA THR A 34 30.21 -28.50 9.33
C THR A 34 30.73 -29.02 7.99
N GLY A 35 29.91 -28.94 6.92
CA GLY A 35 30.33 -29.26 5.55
C GLY A 35 31.50 -28.39 5.07
N LEU A 36 31.37 -27.07 5.21
CA LEU A 36 32.40 -26.11 4.80
C LEU A 36 33.75 -26.34 5.52
N ILE A 37 33.72 -26.67 6.82
CA ILE A 37 34.94 -27.00 7.58
C ILE A 37 35.58 -28.30 7.08
N LEU A 38 34.78 -29.31 6.73
CA LEU A 38 35.30 -30.56 6.18
C LEU A 38 35.93 -30.35 4.80
N ASP A 39 35.30 -29.54 3.95
CA ASP A 39 35.79 -29.20 2.61
C ASP A 39 37.02 -28.30 2.64
N PHE A 40 37.20 -27.50 3.70
CA PHE A 40 38.41 -26.71 3.92
C PHE A 40 39.69 -27.57 4.01
N GLY A 41 39.57 -28.84 4.40
CA GLY A 41 40.64 -29.84 4.32
C GLY A 41 41.77 -29.67 5.35
N SER A 42 41.69 -28.68 6.24
CA SER A 42 42.60 -28.45 7.36
C SER A 42 41.88 -27.80 8.54
N ILE A 43 42.55 -27.63 9.69
CA ILE A 43 41.94 -26.92 10.83
C ILE A 43 41.98 -25.41 10.52
N PRO A 44 40.84 -24.71 10.39
CA PRO A 44 40.81 -23.28 10.10
C PRO A 44 41.43 -22.47 11.26
N SER A 45 42.12 -21.39 10.93
CA SER A 45 42.41 -20.32 11.89
C SER A 45 41.11 -19.63 12.34
N SER A 46 41.19 -18.78 13.36
CA SER A 46 40.01 -18.04 13.84
C SER A 46 39.38 -17.17 12.74
N GLN A 47 40.19 -16.47 11.96
CA GLN A 47 39.71 -15.61 10.88
C GLN A 47 39.07 -16.42 9.74
N GLU A 48 39.64 -17.58 9.42
CA GLU A 48 39.07 -18.49 8.41
C GLU A 48 37.77 -19.11 8.92
N LEU A 49 37.69 -19.48 10.19
CA LEU A 49 36.46 -19.99 10.80
C LEU A 49 35.34 -18.93 10.79
N ASP A 50 35.68 -17.66 11.04
CA ASP A 50 34.71 -16.56 10.98
C ASP A 50 34.22 -16.31 9.55
N ALA A 51 35.10 -16.44 8.55
CA ALA A 51 34.71 -16.39 7.14
C ALA A 51 33.81 -17.58 6.75
N LEU A 52 34.13 -18.80 7.20
CA LEU A 52 33.30 -19.99 6.97
C LEU A 52 31.93 -19.88 7.65
N ARG A 53 31.85 -19.28 8.85
CA ARG A 53 30.57 -18.96 9.51
C ARG A 53 29.75 -17.95 8.72
N ALA A 54 30.37 -16.87 8.26
CA ALA A 54 29.68 -15.88 7.42
C ALA A 54 29.15 -16.53 6.13
N GLN A 55 29.96 -17.36 5.48
CA GLN A 55 29.55 -18.13 4.30
C GLN A 55 28.38 -19.09 4.63
N ALA A 56 28.47 -19.86 5.73
CA ALA A 56 27.42 -20.77 6.15
C ALA A 56 26.08 -20.05 6.39
N LYS A 57 26.11 -18.85 6.99
CA LYS A 57 24.92 -18.01 7.17
C LYS A 57 24.29 -17.58 5.85
N THR A 58 25.11 -17.11 4.91
CA THR A 58 24.63 -16.72 3.58
C THR A 58 24.04 -17.92 2.83
N GLU A 59 24.71 -19.07 2.83
CA GLU A 59 24.24 -20.29 2.20
C GLU A 59 22.96 -20.84 2.85
N ALA A 60 22.86 -20.80 4.19
CA ALA A 60 21.67 -21.18 4.93
C ALA A 60 20.48 -20.31 4.54
N ARG A 61 20.65 -18.98 4.54
CA ARG A 61 19.60 -18.04 4.16
C ARG A 61 19.12 -18.27 2.72
N GLN A 62 20.06 -18.41 1.78
CA GLN A 62 19.74 -18.69 0.38
C GLN A 62 19.03 -20.04 0.20
N THR A 63 19.42 -21.05 0.97
CA THR A 63 18.76 -22.36 0.95
C THR A 63 17.32 -22.27 1.43
N VAL A 64 17.06 -21.52 2.51
CA VAL A 64 15.69 -21.29 3.00
C VAL A 64 14.86 -20.58 1.93
N ILE A 65 15.33 -19.43 1.42
CA ILE A 65 14.59 -18.66 0.39
C ILE A 65 14.30 -19.53 -0.84
N ALA A 66 15.28 -20.32 -1.30
CA ALA A 66 15.08 -21.21 -2.44
C ALA A 66 14.14 -22.40 -2.17
N SER A 67 13.81 -22.69 -0.90
CA SER A 67 12.92 -23.78 -0.51
C SER A 67 11.44 -23.37 -0.42
N PHE A 68 11.15 -22.07 -0.35
CA PHE A 68 9.79 -21.54 -0.19
C PHE A 68 9.53 -20.52 -1.30
N SER A 69 8.64 -20.86 -2.22
CA SER A 69 8.32 -20.00 -3.38
C SER A 69 7.68 -18.68 -2.97
N GLU A 70 7.01 -18.65 -1.82
CA GLU A 70 6.30 -17.51 -1.25
C GLU A 70 7.26 -16.44 -0.70
N ILE A 71 8.52 -16.78 -0.48
CA ILE A 71 9.51 -15.87 0.09
C ILE A 71 10.26 -15.16 -1.02
N GLY A 72 10.10 -13.84 -1.08
CA GLY A 72 10.80 -12.98 -2.01
C GLY A 72 12.30 -12.87 -1.75
N PRO A 73 13.04 -12.20 -2.66
CA PRO A 73 14.49 -12.06 -2.57
C PRO A 73 14.97 -11.33 -1.31
N ALA A 74 14.16 -10.41 -0.77
CA ALA A 74 14.45 -9.71 0.47
C ALA A 74 14.26 -10.59 1.72
N GLY A 75 13.60 -11.75 1.60
CA GLY A 75 13.22 -12.61 2.72
C GLY A 75 11.85 -12.29 3.31
N ALA A 76 11.12 -11.33 2.74
CA ALA A 76 9.72 -11.05 3.05
C ALA A 76 8.77 -11.99 2.31
N VAL A 77 7.54 -12.14 2.81
CA VAL A 77 6.48 -12.93 2.15
C VAL A 77 5.72 -12.08 1.12
N THR A 78 6.47 -11.56 0.16
CA THR A 78 6.00 -10.75 -0.98
C THR A 78 7.10 -10.75 -2.06
N ASN A 79 6.87 -10.15 -3.24
CA ASN A 79 7.89 -10.12 -4.30
C ASN A 79 9.10 -9.21 -4.01
N ALA A 80 9.02 -8.34 -3.00
CA ALA A 80 10.09 -7.39 -2.65
C ALA A 80 10.14 -7.07 -1.14
N LEU A 81 9.93 -5.81 -0.74
CA LEU A 81 9.98 -5.33 0.64
C LEU A 81 8.57 -5.20 1.23
N THR A 82 8.48 -5.07 2.56
CA THR A 82 7.21 -4.79 3.24
C THR A 82 6.99 -3.29 3.43
N HIS A 83 5.79 -2.92 3.90
CA HIS A 83 5.39 -1.53 4.17
C HIS A 83 6.35 -0.78 5.11
N ALA A 84 7.02 -1.50 6.02
CA ALA A 84 7.95 -0.93 6.97
C ALA A 84 9.15 -0.24 6.28
N SER A 85 9.73 -0.92 5.28
CA SER A 85 10.89 -0.43 4.54
C SER A 85 10.54 0.75 3.63
N TYR A 86 9.35 0.73 3.03
CA TYR A 86 8.87 1.86 2.23
C TYR A 86 8.58 3.10 3.08
N ALA A 87 7.89 2.92 4.21
CA ALA A 87 7.65 4.02 5.15
C ALA A 87 8.95 4.68 5.63
N ALA A 88 9.98 3.87 5.87
CA ALA A 88 11.28 4.33 6.33
C ALA A 88 12.07 5.10 5.28
N ALA A 89 12.05 4.63 4.04
CA ALA A 89 12.69 5.33 2.94
C ALA A 89 12.08 6.72 2.69
N LEU A 90 10.76 6.82 2.81
CA LEU A 90 10.01 8.07 2.70
C LEU A 90 10.26 9.00 3.90
N GLY A 91 10.18 8.44 5.11
CA GLY A 91 10.24 9.19 6.35
C GLY A 91 11.66 9.58 6.76
N GLY A 92 12.67 8.86 6.25
CA GLY A 92 14.07 9.03 6.60
C GLY A 92 14.41 8.54 8.02
N PHE A 93 13.78 7.45 8.46
CA PHE A 93 13.99 6.85 9.79
C PHE A 93 14.57 5.42 9.70
N GLU A 94 15.16 4.94 10.79
CA GLU A 94 15.66 3.56 10.88
C GLU A 94 14.54 2.57 11.22
N VAL A 95 14.49 1.43 10.52
CA VAL A 95 13.59 0.31 10.85
C VAL A 95 14.32 -0.68 11.76
N GLN A 96 13.68 -1.03 12.87
CA GLN A 96 14.03 -2.23 13.64
C GLN A 96 12.82 -3.17 13.63
N ASN A 97 12.91 -4.25 12.85
CA ASN A 97 11.80 -5.16 12.61
C ASN A 97 11.90 -6.41 13.51
N TYR A 98 10.89 -6.62 14.36
CA TYR A 98 10.72 -7.80 15.21
C TYR A 98 9.58 -8.72 14.72
N ALA A 99 8.84 -8.34 13.67
CA ALA A 99 7.78 -9.17 13.12
C ALA A 99 8.31 -10.52 12.62
N VAL A 100 7.53 -11.59 12.73
CA VAL A 100 7.89 -12.93 12.25
C VAL A 100 6.73 -13.50 11.46
N ALA A 101 6.98 -13.99 10.24
CA ALA A 101 5.90 -14.25 9.28
C ALA A 101 4.77 -15.17 9.79
N THR A 102 5.10 -16.19 10.57
CA THR A 102 4.14 -17.16 11.09
C THR A 102 3.63 -16.82 12.50
N ALA A 103 3.92 -15.62 13.00
CA ALA A 103 3.51 -15.21 14.33
C ALA A 103 1.98 -15.05 14.41
N THR A 104 1.42 -15.58 15.48
CA THR A 104 0.09 -15.20 15.97
C THR A 104 0.28 -14.28 17.18
N ALA A 105 -0.72 -13.51 17.58
CA ALA A 105 -0.60 -12.73 18.81
C ALA A 105 -0.85 -13.58 20.07
N LEU A 106 -1.57 -14.71 19.95
CA LEU A 106 -1.95 -15.55 21.09
C LEU A 106 -1.04 -16.76 21.35
N GLY A 107 -0.24 -17.18 20.36
CA GLY A 107 0.40 -18.49 20.35
C GLY A 107 -0.62 -19.64 20.16
N ASP A 108 -0.22 -20.72 19.50
CA ASP A 108 -1.01 -21.97 19.41
C ASP A 108 -0.17 -23.22 19.76
N GLY A 109 0.86 -23.03 20.60
CA GLY A 109 1.71 -24.10 21.07
C GLY A 109 3.18 -23.73 21.13
N ILE A 110 4.01 -24.70 21.55
CA ILE A 110 5.41 -24.47 21.95
C ILE A 110 6.25 -23.75 20.87
N LEU A 111 5.95 -23.94 19.59
CA LEU A 111 6.70 -23.31 18.50
C LEU A 111 6.15 -21.92 18.15
N GLU A 112 4.83 -21.71 18.18
CA GLU A 112 4.24 -20.37 17.98
C GLU A 112 4.49 -19.45 19.18
N ASP A 113 4.49 -19.98 20.42
CA ASP A 113 4.80 -19.22 21.65
C ASP A 113 6.24 -18.65 21.65
N MET A 114 7.12 -19.15 20.77
CA MET A 114 8.50 -18.65 20.63
C MET A 114 8.61 -17.46 19.68
N ILE A 115 7.56 -17.14 18.93
CA ILE A 115 7.55 -16.13 17.87
C ILE A 115 6.33 -15.20 17.94
N ASP A 116 5.42 -15.46 18.86
CA ASP A 116 4.21 -14.66 19.08
C ASP A 116 4.55 -13.21 19.48
N LEU A 117 3.51 -12.37 19.59
CA LEU A 117 3.71 -10.96 19.94
C LEU A 117 4.43 -10.79 21.30
N GLU A 118 4.20 -11.67 22.28
CA GLU A 118 4.86 -11.59 23.57
C GLU A 118 6.37 -11.85 23.43
N ALA A 119 6.76 -12.86 22.65
CA ALA A 119 8.14 -13.16 22.32
C ALA A 119 8.83 -11.99 21.60
N GLN A 120 8.17 -11.39 20.59
CA GLN A 120 8.71 -10.23 19.88
C GLN A 120 8.95 -9.03 20.81
N ILE A 121 8.02 -8.78 21.75
CA ILE A 121 8.14 -7.71 22.73
C ILE A 121 9.24 -8.03 23.77
N SER A 122 9.43 -9.30 24.11
CA SER A 122 10.52 -9.75 24.98
C SER A 122 11.89 -9.49 24.32
N ASP A 123 12.05 -9.87 23.05
CA ASP A 123 13.29 -9.63 22.29
C ASP A 123 13.59 -8.13 22.18
N PHE A 124 12.58 -7.32 21.90
CA PHE A 124 12.72 -5.86 21.97
C PHE A 124 13.17 -5.38 23.35
N ALA A 125 12.58 -5.90 24.44
CA ALA A 125 12.93 -5.48 25.79
C ALA A 125 14.38 -5.84 26.17
N GLU A 126 14.90 -6.96 25.65
CA GLU A 126 16.30 -7.34 25.80
C GLU A 126 17.23 -6.38 25.06
N ASP A 127 16.93 -6.05 23.81
CA ASP A 127 17.71 -5.09 23.00
C ASP A 127 17.64 -3.66 23.56
N ALA A 128 16.47 -3.27 24.08
CA ALA A 128 16.20 -1.97 24.66
C ALA A 128 16.78 -1.81 26.08
N ALA A 129 17.43 -2.82 26.66
CA ALA A 129 18.06 -2.73 27.98
C ALA A 129 19.13 -1.62 28.07
N GLY A 130 19.70 -1.21 26.93
CA GLY A 130 20.61 -0.06 26.79
C GLY A 130 19.91 1.30 26.75
N GLY A 131 18.58 1.33 26.70
CA GLY A 131 17.73 2.51 26.50
C GLY A 131 17.21 2.60 25.06
N VAL A 132 16.00 3.14 24.92
CA VAL A 132 15.39 3.45 23.62
C VAL A 132 15.87 4.83 23.14
N PRO A 133 16.29 4.99 21.86
CA PRO A 133 16.65 6.29 21.31
C PRO A 133 15.51 7.31 21.44
N ALA A 134 15.86 8.60 21.57
CA ALA A 134 14.87 9.66 21.54
C ALA A 134 14.13 9.67 20.20
N ASP A 135 12.88 10.14 20.23
CA ASP A 135 12.04 10.23 19.02
C ASP A 135 11.84 8.86 18.34
N SER A 136 11.68 7.80 19.13
CA SER A 136 11.33 6.47 18.63
C SER A 136 9.82 6.26 18.64
N ALA A 137 9.31 5.52 17.66
CA ALA A 137 7.93 5.01 17.64
C ALA A 137 7.89 3.48 17.53
N ALA A 138 6.73 2.90 17.76
CA ALA A 138 6.46 1.48 17.48
C ALA A 138 5.24 1.34 16.58
N PHE A 139 5.21 0.30 15.77
CA PHE A 139 4.14 -0.02 14.83
C PHE A 139 3.73 -1.49 15.00
N LEU A 140 2.46 -1.73 15.27
CA LEU A 140 1.90 -3.07 15.48
C LEU A 140 0.88 -3.39 14.38
N LEU A 141 1.17 -4.40 13.56
CA LEU A 141 0.24 -5.02 12.61
C LEU A 141 0.24 -6.54 12.85
N ILE A 142 -0.73 -7.01 13.62
CA ILE A 142 -0.79 -8.40 14.10
C ILE A 142 -2.25 -8.87 14.19
N GLY A 143 -2.46 -10.18 14.05
CA GLY A 143 -3.76 -10.83 14.23
C GLY A 143 -4.30 -11.50 12.96
N GLY A 144 -3.69 -11.27 11.79
CA GLY A 144 -4.12 -11.87 10.53
C GLY A 144 -4.07 -13.40 10.61
N ASN A 145 -2.93 -13.95 11.07
CA ASN A 145 -2.76 -15.38 11.28
C ASN A 145 -3.76 -15.96 12.29
N ASP A 146 -4.04 -15.25 13.39
CA ASP A 146 -5.05 -15.66 14.39
C ASP A 146 -6.46 -15.77 13.77
N PHE A 147 -6.81 -14.88 12.84
CA PHE A 147 -8.07 -14.92 12.12
C PHE A 147 -8.15 -16.08 11.14
N THR A 148 -7.09 -16.34 10.38
CA THR A 148 -7.02 -17.49 9.48
C THR A 148 -7.20 -18.80 10.25
N SER A 149 -6.48 -19.00 11.36
CA SER A 149 -6.63 -20.20 12.19
C SER A 149 -8.04 -20.35 12.81
N LEU A 150 -8.65 -19.23 13.20
CA LEU A 150 -10.03 -19.23 13.69
C LEU A 150 -11.03 -19.62 12.59
N LEU A 151 -10.86 -19.09 11.38
CA LEU A 151 -11.75 -19.39 10.26
C LEU A 151 -11.63 -20.84 9.80
N ASP A 152 -10.42 -21.40 9.78
CA ASP A 152 -10.19 -22.84 9.57
C ASP A 152 -10.94 -23.67 10.61
N THR A 153 -10.83 -23.30 11.89
CA THR A 153 -11.55 -23.97 12.99
C THR A 153 -13.06 -23.90 12.81
N VAL A 154 -13.58 -22.75 12.38
CA VAL A 154 -15.01 -22.50 12.12
C VAL A 154 -15.51 -23.39 10.97
N GLN A 155 -14.72 -23.55 9.90
CA GLN A 155 -15.04 -24.44 8.77
C GLN A 155 -14.96 -25.92 9.15
N ASP A 156 -13.92 -26.33 9.86
CA ASP A 156 -13.71 -27.70 10.33
C ASP A 156 -14.80 -28.17 11.30
N GLN A 157 -15.25 -27.28 12.19
CA GLN A 157 -16.37 -27.53 13.09
C GLN A 157 -17.74 -27.35 12.42
N GLN A 158 -17.77 -26.99 11.13
CA GLN A 158 -18.97 -26.77 10.33
C GLN A 158 -19.95 -25.79 10.99
N ILE A 159 -19.41 -24.72 11.54
CA ILE A 159 -20.21 -23.68 12.19
C ILE A 159 -21.01 -22.94 11.12
N THR A 160 -22.34 -22.96 11.28
CA THR A 160 -23.27 -22.41 10.28
C THR A 160 -24.15 -21.27 10.81
N THR A 161 -23.89 -20.81 12.03
CA THR A 161 -24.70 -19.75 12.68
C THR A 161 -23.80 -18.70 13.29
N GLU A 162 -24.22 -17.44 13.21
CA GLU A 162 -23.53 -16.30 13.82
C GLU A 162 -23.28 -16.48 15.32
N ALA A 163 -24.26 -16.99 16.08
CA ALA A 163 -24.08 -17.25 17.51
C ALA A 163 -22.99 -18.31 17.80
N GLY A 164 -22.91 -19.36 16.97
CA GLY A 164 -21.86 -20.36 17.05
C GLY A 164 -20.49 -19.77 16.70
N PHE A 165 -20.44 -18.94 15.67
CA PHE A 165 -19.23 -18.22 15.26
C PHE A 165 -18.72 -17.29 16.36
N LEU A 166 -19.59 -16.44 16.92
CA LEU A 166 -19.24 -15.51 18.00
C LEU A 166 -18.76 -16.23 19.26
N THR A 167 -19.19 -17.46 19.51
CA THR A 167 -18.70 -18.27 20.64
C THR A 167 -17.22 -18.60 20.51
N LEU A 168 -16.73 -18.81 19.27
CA LEU A 168 -15.32 -19.07 18.99
C LEU A 168 -14.53 -17.77 18.80
N ALA A 169 -15.12 -16.77 18.15
CA ALA A 169 -14.45 -15.52 17.81
C ALA A 169 -14.21 -14.59 19.00
N THR A 170 -15.15 -14.52 19.96
CA THR A 170 -15.06 -13.55 21.07
C THR A 170 -13.80 -13.75 21.92
N PRO A 171 -13.45 -14.97 22.39
CA PRO A 171 -12.23 -15.16 23.19
C PRO A 171 -10.95 -14.81 22.43
N VAL A 172 -10.91 -15.07 21.11
CA VAL A 172 -9.76 -14.72 20.26
C VAL A 172 -9.60 -13.20 20.18
N MET A 173 -10.68 -12.48 19.85
CA MET A 173 -10.63 -11.01 19.80
C MET A 173 -10.27 -10.38 21.15
N GLU A 174 -10.86 -10.87 22.26
CA GLU A 174 -10.53 -10.37 23.61
C GLU A 174 -9.05 -10.61 23.96
N GLY A 175 -8.52 -11.79 23.62
CA GLY A 175 -7.11 -12.11 23.83
C GLY A 175 -6.18 -11.23 23.00
N LEU A 176 -6.48 -11.04 21.71
CA LEU A 176 -5.70 -10.19 20.80
C LEU A 176 -5.59 -8.77 21.33
N ILE A 177 -6.73 -8.17 21.70
CA ILE A 177 -6.76 -6.81 22.25
C ILE A 177 -5.98 -6.72 23.57
N ALA A 178 -6.08 -7.74 24.43
CA ALA A 178 -5.30 -7.79 25.66
C ALA A 178 -3.79 -7.81 25.40
N GLN A 179 -3.33 -8.62 24.44
CA GLN A 179 -1.91 -8.70 24.06
C GLN A 179 -1.40 -7.41 23.42
N ILE A 180 -2.16 -6.81 22.50
CA ILE A 180 -1.83 -5.51 21.89
C ILE A 180 -1.73 -4.41 22.95
N THR A 181 -2.67 -4.39 23.91
CA THR A 181 -2.66 -3.42 25.03
C THR A 181 -1.43 -3.61 25.92
N ALA A 182 -1.07 -4.86 26.23
CA ALA A 182 0.11 -5.19 27.02
C ALA A 182 1.41 -4.79 26.29
N ALA A 183 1.51 -5.09 25.00
CA ALA A 183 2.63 -4.69 24.15
C ALA A 183 2.81 -3.17 24.12
N ALA A 184 1.75 -2.41 23.83
CA ALA A 184 1.78 -0.94 23.81
C ALA A 184 2.22 -0.35 25.16
N THR A 185 1.74 -0.93 26.26
CA THR A 185 2.14 -0.52 27.61
C THR A 185 3.62 -0.77 27.87
N THR A 186 4.14 -1.93 27.48
CA THR A 186 5.57 -2.28 27.63
C THR A 186 6.46 -1.38 26.79
N LEU A 187 6.10 -1.14 25.53
CA LEU A 187 6.83 -0.26 24.61
C LEU A 187 6.89 1.17 25.15
N SER A 188 5.76 1.73 25.59
CA SER A 188 5.72 3.07 26.18
C SER A 188 6.55 3.15 27.47
N ALA A 189 6.50 2.13 28.32
CA ALA A 189 7.32 2.06 29.54
C ALA A 189 8.83 1.99 29.25
N ALA A 190 9.24 1.40 28.12
CA ALA A 190 10.62 1.34 27.66
C ALA A 190 11.13 2.68 27.08
N GLY A 191 10.23 3.64 26.81
CA GLY A 191 10.58 4.97 26.29
C GLY A 191 10.23 5.18 24.82
N VAL A 192 9.45 4.30 24.20
CA VAL A 192 8.85 4.56 22.89
C VAL A 192 7.84 5.71 23.03
N GLY A 193 7.98 6.73 22.16
CA GLY A 193 7.21 7.96 22.24
C GLY A 193 5.76 7.81 21.77
N THR A 194 5.55 7.17 20.62
CA THR A 194 4.23 6.95 20.01
C THR A 194 4.08 5.48 19.60
N VAL A 195 2.91 4.89 19.84
CA VAL A 195 2.56 3.52 19.43
C VAL A 195 1.47 3.56 18.35
N PHE A 196 1.80 3.15 17.13
CA PHE A 196 0.87 3.02 16.02
C PHE A 196 0.26 1.62 16.02
N LEU A 197 -1.08 1.55 16.01
CA LEU A 197 -1.84 0.32 15.88
C LEU A 197 -2.48 0.30 14.49
N ALA A 198 -2.13 -0.68 13.67
CA ALA A 198 -2.65 -0.82 12.33
C ALA A 198 -3.92 -1.68 12.31
N THR A 199 -4.90 -1.28 11.51
CA THR A 199 -6.10 -2.09 11.22
C THR A 199 -5.78 -3.20 10.23
N GLN A 200 -6.52 -4.30 10.28
CA GLN A 200 -6.37 -5.42 9.36
C GLN A 200 -7.15 -5.21 8.05
N PRO A 201 -6.58 -5.53 6.87
CA PRO A 201 -7.33 -5.56 5.62
C PRO A 201 -8.54 -6.49 5.69
N ARG A 202 -9.66 -6.12 5.08
CA ARG A 202 -10.88 -6.97 5.05
C ARG A 202 -10.69 -8.24 4.23
N ALA A 203 -11.59 -9.21 4.43
CA ALA A 203 -11.59 -10.45 3.67
C ALA A 203 -11.63 -10.21 2.15
N SER A 204 -12.39 -9.21 1.71
CA SER A 204 -12.49 -8.79 0.31
C SER A 204 -11.18 -8.31 -0.31
N PHE A 205 -10.13 -8.06 0.47
CA PHE A 205 -8.81 -7.72 -0.06
C PHE A 205 -8.07 -8.97 -0.55
N TYR A 206 -8.23 -10.09 0.15
CA TYR A 206 -7.48 -11.32 -0.08
C TYR A 206 -8.19 -12.28 -1.06
N PRO A 207 -7.54 -12.68 -2.17
CA PRO A 207 -8.13 -13.58 -3.16
C PRO A 207 -8.58 -14.94 -2.60
N GLU A 208 -7.93 -15.45 -1.54
CA GLU A 208 -8.33 -16.72 -0.90
C GLU A 208 -9.81 -16.73 -0.49
N PHE A 209 -10.32 -15.60 0.02
CA PHE A 209 -11.69 -15.49 0.54
C PHE A 209 -12.75 -15.51 -0.56
N ASP A 210 -12.38 -15.28 -1.82
CA ASP A 210 -13.28 -15.40 -2.97
C ASP A 210 -13.70 -16.88 -3.21
N THR A 211 -12.93 -17.83 -2.68
CA THR A 211 -13.23 -19.27 -2.77
C THR A 211 -14.19 -19.76 -1.69
N LEU A 212 -14.43 -18.94 -0.65
CA LEU A 212 -15.29 -19.27 0.47
C LEU A 212 -16.78 -19.16 0.09
N SER A 213 -17.62 -19.87 0.84
CA SER A 213 -19.06 -19.67 0.73
C SER A 213 -19.45 -18.30 1.29
N PRO A 214 -20.54 -17.66 0.81
CA PRO A 214 -20.98 -16.35 1.32
C PRO A 214 -21.15 -16.27 2.84
N LEU A 215 -21.46 -17.41 3.48
CA LEU A 215 -21.56 -17.50 4.93
C LEU A 215 -20.20 -17.28 5.63
N TYR A 216 -19.14 -17.94 5.14
CA TYR A 216 -17.80 -17.87 5.73
C TYR A 216 -17.11 -16.55 5.38
N THR A 217 -17.32 -16.02 4.17
CA THR A 217 -16.91 -14.65 3.83
C THR A 217 -17.57 -13.64 4.78
N GLY A 218 -18.87 -13.78 5.03
CA GLY A 218 -19.58 -12.93 6.00
C GLY A 218 -19.09 -13.07 7.44
N PHE A 219 -18.62 -14.24 7.86
CA PHE A 219 -17.96 -14.40 9.16
C PHE A 219 -16.59 -13.72 9.21
N ALA A 220 -15.79 -13.83 8.15
CA ALA A 220 -14.51 -13.13 8.05
C ALA A 220 -14.68 -11.60 8.09
N ASP A 221 -15.64 -11.06 7.34
CA ASP A 221 -15.96 -9.62 7.36
C ASP A 221 -16.42 -9.15 8.74
N LEU A 222 -17.26 -9.94 9.41
CA LEU A 222 -17.71 -9.64 10.77
C LEU A 222 -16.53 -9.65 11.76
N LEU A 223 -15.64 -10.64 11.65
CA LEU A 223 -14.46 -10.78 12.51
C LEU A 223 -13.54 -9.58 12.40
N ILE A 224 -13.10 -9.29 11.17
CA ILE A 224 -12.10 -8.25 10.88
C ILE A 224 -12.70 -6.88 11.16
N GLY A 225 -13.94 -6.63 10.74
CA GLY A 225 -14.63 -5.36 11.02
C GLY A 225 -14.84 -5.10 12.51
N THR A 226 -15.17 -6.15 13.29
CA THR A 226 -15.29 -6.03 14.75
C THR A 226 -13.93 -5.76 15.38
N PHE A 227 -12.88 -6.48 14.97
CA PHE A 227 -11.53 -6.25 15.47
C PHE A 227 -11.01 -4.84 15.17
N ASN A 228 -11.16 -4.35 13.94
CA ASN A 228 -10.74 -2.99 13.57
C ASN A 228 -11.49 -1.93 14.39
N SER A 229 -12.77 -2.16 14.72
CA SER A 229 -13.51 -1.30 15.64
C SER A 229 -12.93 -1.33 17.06
N LEU A 230 -12.54 -2.52 17.55
CA LEU A 230 -11.90 -2.67 18.86
C LEU A 230 -10.51 -2.02 18.93
N ILE A 231 -9.76 -1.94 17.83
CA ILE A 231 -8.49 -1.19 17.77
C ILE A 231 -8.73 0.30 18.05
N ALA A 232 -9.77 0.90 17.47
CA ALA A 232 -10.11 2.30 17.73
C ALA A 232 -10.45 2.56 19.21
N ASP A 233 -11.22 1.66 19.83
CA ASP A 233 -11.53 1.71 21.27
C ASP A 233 -10.25 1.55 22.11
N THR A 234 -9.37 0.61 21.74
CA THR A 234 -8.09 0.36 22.41
C THR A 234 -7.18 1.59 22.40
N ILE A 235 -7.12 2.31 21.28
CA ILE A 235 -6.35 3.57 21.19
C ILE A 235 -6.91 4.62 22.17
N SER A 236 -8.22 4.75 22.26
CA SER A 236 -8.86 5.65 23.23
C SER A 236 -8.51 5.28 24.66
N ASP A 237 -8.54 3.98 24.98
CA ASP A 237 -8.19 3.47 26.31
C ASP A 237 -6.71 3.69 26.65
N LEU A 238 -5.78 3.42 25.73
CA LEU A 238 -4.34 3.70 25.90
C LEU A 238 -4.07 5.18 26.15
N ARG A 239 -4.72 6.07 25.38
CA ARG A 239 -4.61 7.53 25.59
C ARG A 239 -5.15 7.96 26.95
N SER A 240 -6.21 7.32 27.45
CA SER A 240 -6.79 7.63 28.76
C SER A 240 -5.82 7.36 29.92
N ILE A 241 -4.85 6.45 29.74
CA ILE A 241 -3.79 6.14 30.69
C ILE A 241 -2.46 6.83 30.39
N GLY A 242 -2.43 7.74 29.40
CA GLY A 242 -1.28 8.59 29.09
C GLY A 242 -0.29 8.00 28.08
N ILE A 243 -0.65 6.94 27.37
CA ILE A 243 0.14 6.39 26.26
C ILE A 243 -0.27 7.13 24.98
N ASP A 244 0.69 7.70 24.26
CA ASP A 244 0.42 8.27 22.93
C ASP A 244 0.27 7.13 21.91
N ALA A 245 -0.98 6.77 21.62
CA ALA A 245 -1.32 5.76 20.63
C ALA A 245 -2.04 6.39 19.44
N GLN A 246 -1.83 5.89 18.22
CA GLN A 246 -2.48 6.36 16.99
C GLN A 246 -2.87 5.20 16.07
N ALA A 247 -3.92 5.39 15.26
CA ALA A 247 -4.34 4.40 14.27
C ALA A 247 -3.58 4.61 12.97
N VAL A 248 -3.28 3.52 12.28
CA VAL A 248 -2.90 3.52 10.86
C VAL A 248 -3.90 2.63 10.13
N ASP A 249 -4.72 3.21 9.26
CA ASP A 249 -5.87 2.52 8.70
C ASP A 249 -5.51 1.81 7.39
N LEU A 250 -4.76 0.72 7.50
CA LEU A 250 -4.43 -0.12 6.36
C LEU A 250 -5.68 -0.82 5.78
N SER A 251 -6.76 -0.94 6.55
CA SER A 251 -8.03 -1.47 6.04
C SER A 251 -8.61 -0.51 5.00
N ALA A 252 -8.59 0.80 5.27
CA ALA A 252 -9.01 1.84 4.34
C ALA A 252 -8.31 1.76 3.00
N VAL A 253 -6.97 1.72 3.05
CA VAL A 253 -6.12 1.71 1.86
C VAL A 253 -6.41 0.43 1.06
N SER A 254 -6.57 -0.69 1.75
CA SER A 254 -6.87 -1.99 1.14
C SER A 254 -8.26 -2.04 0.50
N GLU A 255 -9.27 -1.44 1.14
CA GLU A 255 -10.62 -1.31 0.59
C GLU A 255 -10.60 -0.44 -0.67
N ALA A 256 -9.92 0.71 -0.64
CA ALA A 256 -9.78 1.59 -1.80
C ALA A 256 -9.08 0.89 -2.98
N LEU A 257 -8.02 0.12 -2.70
CA LEU A 257 -7.31 -0.68 -3.70
C LEU A 257 -8.17 -1.77 -4.34
N THR A 258 -9.09 -2.33 -3.57
CA THR A 258 -9.99 -3.39 -4.03
C THR A 258 -11.16 -2.82 -4.83
N GLU A 259 -11.62 -1.64 -4.44
CA GLU A 259 -12.77 -0.97 -5.04
C GLU A 259 -12.44 -0.32 -6.38
N ASP A 260 -11.32 0.42 -6.45
CA ASP A 260 -10.84 1.04 -7.68
C ASP A 260 -9.34 0.73 -7.92
N PRO A 261 -9.00 -0.51 -8.26
CA PRO A 261 -7.61 -0.87 -8.56
C PRO A 261 -7.02 -0.02 -9.69
N ALA A 262 -7.82 0.33 -10.70
CA ALA A 262 -7.36 1.07 -11.86
C ALA A 262 -6.92 2.51 -11.51
N GLY A 263 -7.60 3.17 -10.56
CA GLY A 263 -7.21 4.48 -10.04
C GLY A 263 -5.83 4.48 -9.37
N PHE A 264 -5.39 3.33 -8.84
CA PHE A 264 -4.05 3.13 -8.28
C PHE A 264 -3.05 2.54 -9.28
N GLY A 265 -3.42 2.41 -10.56
CA GLY A 265 -2.57 1.84 -11.60
C GLY A 265 -2.52 0.30 -11.63
N ILE A 266 -3.34 -0.37 -10.83
CA ILE A 266 -3.46 -1.83 -10.79
C ILE A 266 -4.38 -2.27 -11.94
N LEU A 267 -3.86 -3.11 -12.83
CA LEU A 267 -4.55 -3.55 -14.04
C LEU A 267 -4.90 -5.03 -14.01
N ALA A 268 -4.14 -5.80 -13.24
CA ALA A 268 -4.35 -7.22 -13.11
C ALA A 268 -5.60 -7.50 -12.27
N GLU A 269 -6.27 -8.60 -12.58
CA GLU A 269 -7.36 -9.08 -11.72
C GLU A 269 -6.78 -9.48 -10.36
N ARG A 270 -7.58 -9.41 -9.29
CA ARG A 270 -7.12 -9.78 -7.94
C ARG A 270 -6.56 -11.21 -7.86
N THR A 271 -7.00 -12.09 -8.76
CA THR A 271 -6.54 -13.49 -8.84
C THR A 271 -5.31 -13.71 -9.73
N ASP A 272 -4.79 -12.66 -10.39
CA ASP A 272 -3.58 -12.74 -11.21
C ASP A 272 -2.35 -12.63 -10.32
N TYR A 273 -1.90 -13.75 -9.74
CA TYR A 273 -0.80 -13.75 -8.78
C TYR A 273 0.56 -13.52 -9.45
N LEU A 274 1.38 -12.65 -8.85
CA LEU A 274 2.76 -12.45 -9.32
C LEU A 274 3.59 -13.74 -9.26
N ILE A 275 3.43 -14.52 -8.18
CA ILE A 275 4.20 -15.74 -7.94
C ILE A 275 4.03 -16.77 -9.08
N ASP A 276 2.87 -16.75 -9.75
CA ASP A 276 2.54 -17.64 -10.87
C ASP A 276 3.01 -17.11 -12.23
N GLY A 277 3.79 -16.03 -12.25
CA GLY A 277 4.34 -15.44 -13.47
C GLY A 277 3.33 -14.57 -14.22
N SER A 278 2.61 -13.72 -13.47
CA SER A 278 1.72 -12.70 -14.03
C SER A 278 2.37 -11.97 -15.23
N PRO A 279 1.61 -11.71 -16.32
CA PRO A 279 2.13 -11.01 -17.49
C PRO A 279 2.27 -9.49 -17.27
N PHE A 280 1.76 -8.99 -16.14
CA PHE A 280 1.79 -7.59 -15.75
C PHE A 280 3.08 -7.26 -14.99
N ASP A 281 3.46 -6.00 -15.01
CA ASP A 281 4.55 -5.50 -14.17
C ASP A 281 4.14 -5.56 -12.68
N SER A 282 5.12 -5.64 -11.77
CA SER A 282 4.86 -5.88 -10.35
C SER A 282 4.00 -4.81 -9.70
N ASP A 283 4.12 -3.56 -10.16
CA ASP A 283 3.36 -2.37 -9.77
C ASP A 283 1.90 -2.38 -10.26
N GLN A 284 1.54 -3.29 -11.17
CA GLN A 284 0.21 -3.40 -11.77
C GLN A 284 -0.64 -4.54 -11.18
N VAL A 285 -0.12 -5.19 -10.14
CA VAL A 285 -0.73 -6.37 -9.54
C VAL A 285 -0.84 -6.16 -8.03
N LEU A 286 -1.98 -6.55 -7.47
CA LEU A 286 -2.26 -6.40 -6.04
C LEU A 286 -1.77 -7.59 -5.20
N ALA A 287 -1.75 -8.79 -5.77
CA ALA A 287 -1.55 -10.05 -5.04
C ALA A 287 -0.24 -10.75 -5.42
N TRP A 288 0.59 -11.05 -4.41
CA TRP A 288 1.75 -11.91 -4.58
C TRP A 288 1.32 -13.37 -4.68
N ASP A 289 0.49 -13.79 -3.72
CA ASP A 289 -0.23 -15.06 -3.69
C ASP A 289 -1.67 -14.84 -3.20
N ALA A 290 -2.39 -15.91 -2.82
CA ALA A 290 -3.79 -15.82 -2.43
C ALA A 290 -4.07 -15.06 -1.11
N ILE A 291 -3.06 -14.89 -0.25
CA ILE A 291 -3.19 -14.30 1.09
C ILE A 291 -2.17 -13.18 1.37
N HIS A 292 -1.14 -13.05 0.55
CA HIS A 292 -0.12 -12.02 0.67
C HIS A 292 -0.21 -11.02 -0.49
N PRO A 293 -0.21 -9.71 -0.19
CA PRO A 293 -0.18 -8.71 -1.23
C PRO A 293 1.19 -8.64 -1.92
N ALA A 294 1.16 -8.17 -3.17
CA ALA A 294 2.35 -7.79 -3.90
C ALA A 294 2.93 -6.47 -3.36
N GLU A 295 4.16 -6.18 -3.78
CA GLU A 295 4.93 -4.98 -3.44
C GLU A 295 4.09 -3.70 -3.56
N THR A 296 3.26 -3.57 -4.60
CA THR A 296 2.39 -2.40 -4.83
C THR A 296 1.55 -2.03 -3.60
N ALA A 297 0.90 -3.02 -2.97
CA ALA A 297 0.09 -2.72 -1.79
C ALA A 297 0.97 -2.33 -0.59
N HIS A 298 2.14 -2.95 -0.45
CA HIS A 298 3.11 -2.60 0.60
C HIS A 298 3.67 -1.19 0.41
N GLN A 299 3.93 -0.76 -0.82
CA GLN A 299 4.34 0.61 -1.14
C GLN A 299 3.26 1.59 -0.66
N LEU A 300 2.00 1.36 -1.02
CA LEU A 300 0.85 2.17 -0.63
C LEU A 300 0.56 2.15 0.89
N TRP A 301 0.80 1.03 1.56
CA TRP A 301 0.71 0.96 3.01
C TRP A 301 1.85 1.70 3.69
N GLY A 302 3.08 1.60 3.18
CA GLY A 302 4.25 2.27 3.76
C GLY A 302 4.15 3.79 3.63
N ALA A 303 3.73 4.24 2.46
CA ALA A 303 3.28 5.58 2.16
C ALA A 303 2.26 6.16 3.14
N HIS A 304 1.11 5.50 3.26
CA HIS A 304 0.06 5.89 4.18
C HIS A 304 0.57 5.93 5.62
N SER A 305 1.41 4.97 5.99
CA SER A 305 2.04 4.92 7.31
C SER A 305 2.97 6.11 7.55
N GLU A 306 3.85 6.48 6.60
CA GLU A 306 4.72 7.67 6.71
C GLU A 306 3.88 8.94 6.88
N PHE A 307 2.84 9.09 6.08
CA PHE A 307 1.94 10.23 6.12
C PHE A 307 1.30 10.39 7.50
N VAL A 308 0.76 9.30 8.07
CA VAL A 308 0.21 9.29 9.44
C VAL A 308 1.28 9.60 10.47
N MET A 309 2.45 8.97 10.37
CA MET A 309 3.59 9.21 11.26
C MET A 309 4.09 10.65 11.21
N GLY A 310 3.97 11.33 10.06
CA GLY A 310 4.25 12.75 9.86
C GLY A 310 3.24 13.69 10.52
N GLY A 311 2.16 13.15 11.10
CA GLY A 311 1.07 13.91 11.70
C GLY A 311 0.01 14.37 10.69
N GLY A 312 0.00 13.75 9.51
CA GLY A 312 -1.07 13.85 8.53
C GLY A 312 -2.39 13.33 9.09
N LYS A 313 -3.51 13.86 8.60
CA LYS A 313 -4.84 13.40 9.01
C LYS A 313 -5.41 12.45 7.98
N THR A 314 -5.91 11.32 8.44
CA THR A 314 -6.59 10.35 7.59
C THR A 314 -8.10 10.41 7.80
N ALA A 315 -8.83 10.20 6.72
CA ALA A 315 -10.28 10.06 6.72
C ALA A 315 -10.68 8.82 5.95
N LEU A 316 -11.54 8.02 6.57
CA LEU A 316 -12.40 7.07 5.88
C LEU A 316 -13.79 7.67 5.87
N LEU A 317 -14.33 7.87 4.67
CA LEU A 317 -15.72 8.22 4.49
C LEU A 317 -16.43 6.99 3.92
N ASP A 318 -17.60 6.65 4.45
CA ASP A 318 -18.47 5.62 3.90
C ASP A 318 -19.87 6.19 3.60
N GLY A 319 -20.48 5.75 2.50
CA GLY A 319 -21.92 5.94 2.28
C GLY A 319 -22.38 7.35 1.94
N GLY A 320 -21.72 8.02 0.97
CA GLY A 320 -22.17 9.31 0.42
C GLY A 320 -21.95 10.47 1.40
N ALA A 321 -20.71 10.58 1.89
CA ALA A 321 -20.33 11.55 2.89
C ALA A 321 -20.23 12.97 2.30
N THR A 322 -20.48 13.96 3.15
CA THR A 322 -20.26 15.38 2.83
C THR A 322 -19.27 15.98 3.82
N ASP A 323 -18.06 16.24 3.36
CA ASP A 323 -16.99 16.76 4.20
C ASP A 323 -16.83 18.29 4.11
N ARG A 324 -16.40 18.92 5.22
CA ARG A 324 -16.41 20.37 5.46
C ARG A 324 -15.04 20.93 5.90
N GLY A 325 -13.97 20.55 5.21
CA GLY A 325 -12.70 21.28 5.19
C GLY A 325 -11.75 20.87 6.31
N TRP A 326 -10.63 20.25 5.94
CA TRP A 326 -9.69 19.62 6.88
C TRP A 326 -8.66 20.57 7.49
N GLY A 327 -8.66 21.83 7.04
CA GLY A 327 -7.79 22.88 7.53
C GLY A 327 -6.73 23.24 6.49
N ALA A 328 -5.52 23.53 6.96
CA ALA A 328 -4.37 23.92 6.13
C ALA A 328 -3.20 22.93 6.27
N LYS A 329 -3.50 21.67 6.60
CA LYS A 329 -2.55 20.58 6.75
C LYS A 329 -2.78 19.59 5.64
N ASP A 330 -1.76 18.83 5.29
CA ASP A 330 -1.84 17.69 4.38
C ASP A 330 -2.80 16.62 4.95
N ASN A 331 -3.72 16.12 4.11
CA ASN A 331 -4.76 15.13 4.48
C ASN A 331 -4.79 13.97 3.47
N ALA A 332 -5.00 12.75 3.96
CA ALA A 332 -5.28 11.57 3.14
C ALA A 332 -6.74 11.12 3.35
N ILE A 333 -7.54 11.14 2.29
CA ILE A 333 -8.99 10.93 2.33
C ILE A 333 -9.36 9.80 1.38
N PHE A 334 -10.02 8.78 1.89
CA PHE A 334 -10.58 7.67 1.13
C PHE A 334 -12.09 7.66 1.33
N ALA A 335 -12.86 7.95 0.28
CA ALA A 335 -14.32 8.02 0.37
C ALA A 335 -15.07 6.76 -0.06
N LEU A 336 -14.33 5.76 -0.57
CA LEU A 336 -14.84 4.44 -0.90
C LEU A 336 -16.14 4.52 -1.73
N GLY A 337 -17.15 3.72 -1.41
CA GLY A 337 -18.41 3.72 -2.15
C GLY A 337 -19.39 4.80 -1.70
N GLY A 338 -20.03 5.46 -2.67
CA GLY A 338 -21.03 6.51 -2.46
C GLY A 338 -20.96 7.62 -3.49
N ASP A 339 -21.96 8.49 -3.53
CA ASP A 339 -21.78 9.78 -4.22
C ASP A 339 -21.26 10.78 -3.17
N ASP A 340 -19.95 11.05 -3.17
CA ASP A 340 -19.28 11.78 -2.11
C ASP A 340 -19.03 13.26 -2.46
N THR A 341 -18.90 14.10 -1.43
CA THR A 341 -18.52 15.51 -1.61
C THR A 341 -17.40 15.87 -0.66
N ILE A 342 -16.18 15.97 -1.22
CA ILE A 342 -14.94 16.12 -0.49
C ILE A 342 -14.38 17.54 -0.68
N ARG A 343 -13.90 18.12 0.42
CA ARG A 343 -13.12 19.37 0.41
C ARG A 343 -11.90 19.19 1.28
N ALA A 344 -10.75 18.92 0.67
CA ALA A 344 -9.51 18.65 1.39
C ALA A 344 -9.02 19.90 2.11
N GLY A 345 -8.96 21.05 1.43
CA GLY A 345 -8.80 22.35 2.07
C GLY A 345 -7.53 23.04 1.63
N GLY A 346 -6.49 22.99 2.43
CA GLY A 346 -5.18 23.40 1.99
C GLY A 346 -4.11 22.57 2.67
N GLY A 347 -2.90 22.59 2.12
CA GLY A 347 -1.92 21.52 2.34
C GLY A 347 -1.73 20.75 1.04
N HIS A 348 -0.83 19.78 1.05
CA HIS A 348 -0.65 18.83 -0.03
C HIS A 348 -1.56 17.64 0.23
N ASP A 349 -2.76 17.65 -0.35
CA ASP A 349 -3.80 16.69 -0.05
C ASP A 349 -3.78 15.48 -0.98
N ALA A 350 -4.34 14.40 -0.46
CA ALA A 350 -4.32 13.07 -1.00
C ALA A 350 -5.75 12.53 -0.95
N VAL A 351 -6.46 12.49 -2.08
CA VAL A 351 -7.90 12.15 -2.09
C VAL A 351 -8.20 11.06 -3.12
N ALA A 352 -8.86 9.99 -2.66
CA ALA A 352 -9.51 9.00 -3.51
C ALA A 352 -11.03 9.02 -3.26
N GLY A 353 -11.79 9.32 -4.31
CA GLY A 353 -13.26 9.31 -4.29
C GLY A 353 -13.80 7.90 -4.09
N GLY A 354 -13.40 6.97 -4.96
CA GLY A 354 -13.76 5.56 -4.86
C GLY A 354 -14.83 5.20 -5.88
N SER A 355 -15.94 4.56 -5.50
CA SER A 355 -17.04 4.27 -6.43
C SER A 355 -18.26 5.14 -6.20
N GLY A 356 -18.85 5.64 -7.29
CA GLY A 356 -20.00 6.55 -7.30
C GLY A 356 -19.64 7.90 -7.92
N ASN A 357 -20.56 8.87 -7.91
CA ASN A 357 -20.33 10.15 -8.60
C ASN A 357 -19.85 11.20 -7.60
N ASP A 358 -18.54 11.41 -7.59
CA ASP A 358 -17.86 12.16 -6.54
C ASP A 358 -17.60 13.63 -6.90
N GLY A 359 -17.68 14.49 -5.89
CA GLY A 359 -17.36 15.90 -5.98
C GLY A 359 -16.12 16.23 -5.14
N ILE A 360 -14.95 16.26 -5.76
CA ILE A 360 -13.67 16.45 -5.07
C ILE A 360 -13.14 17.87 -5.29
N ARG A 361 -12.69 18.50 -4.20
CA ARG A 361 -11.92 19.75 -4.24
C ARG A 361 -10.67 19.63 -3.37
N GLY A 362 -9.50 19.75 -4.00
CA GLY A 362 -8.19 19.79 -3.34
C GLY A 362 -8.04 21.07 -2.51
N GLY A 363 -7.68 22.18 -3.15
CA GLY A 363 -7.89 23.52 -2.62
C GLY A 363 -6.68 24.43 -2.76
N SER A 364 -5.65 24.28 -1.95
CA SER A 364 -4.41 25.03 -2.13
C SER A 364 -3.23 24.22 -1.63
N GLY A 365 -2.16 24.22 -2.41
CA GLY A 365 -1.10 23.22 -2.27
C GLY A 365 -1.23 22.22 -3.41
N ASN A 366 -0.13 21.51 -3.66
CA ASN A 366 -0.07 20.50 -4.72
C ASN A 366 -0.81 19.24 -4.26
N ASP A 367 -1.98 18.98 -4.82
CA ASP A 367 -2.87 17.90 -4.42
C ASP A 367 -2.82 16.71 -5.40
N VAL A 368 -3.11 15.50 -4.90
CA VAL A 368 -3.34 14.28 -5.69
C VAL A 368 -4.79 13.87 -5.52
N LEU A 369 -5.56 13.96 -6.59
CA LEU A 369 -7.02 13.78 -6.58
C LEU A 369 -7.43 12.70 -7.58
N LEU A 370 -7.94 11.58 -7.07
CA LEU A 370 -8.46 10.45 -7.84
C LEU A 370 -9.98 10.45 -7.71
N GLY A 371 -10.70 10.60 -8.84
CA GLY A 371 -12.16 10.50 -8.89
C GLY A 371 -12.60 9.08 -8.57
N GLY A 372 -12.21 8.15 -9.43
CA GLY A 372 -12.41 6.72 -9.25
C GLY A 372 -13.42 6.21 -10.27
N SER A 373 -14.38 5.38 -9.87
CA SER A 373 -15.41 4.88 -10.78
C SER A 373 -16.73 5.63 -10.60
N GLY A 374 -17.32 6.12 -11.68
CA GLY A 374 -18.52 6.96 -11.67
C GLY A 374 -18.30 8.24 -12.44
N ASN A 375 -19.28 9.15 -12.48
CA ASN A 375 -19.13 10.41 -13.22
C ASN A 375 -18.72 11.52 -12.25
N ASP A 376 -17.43 11.78 -12.18
CA ASP A 376 -16.84 12.60 -11.13
C ASP A 376 -16.70 14.06 -11.53
N THR A 377 -16.58 14.91 -10.52
CA THR A 377 -16.21 16.31 -10.66
C THR A 377 -15.04 16.60 -9.74
N VAL A 378 -13.84 16.64 -10.32
CA VAL A 378 -12.58 16.84 -9.58
C VAL A 378 -12.00 18.21 -9.89
N GLN A 379 -11.64 18.96 -8.84
CA GLN A 379 -11.06 20.29 -8.95
C GLN A 379 -9.84 20.48 -8.04
N GLY A 380 -8.65 20.66 -8.63
CA GLY A 380 -7.40 20.94 -7.91
C GLY A 380 -7.40 22.31 -7.22
N ASN A 381 -7.75 23.35 -7.99
CA ASN A 381 -7.87 24.78 -7.64
C ASN A 381 -6.60 25.61 -7.78
N ARG A 382 -5.62 25.48 -6.89
CA ARG A 382 -4.43 26.35 -6.84
C ARG A 382 -3.20 25.50 -6.61
N ASP A 383 -2.11 26.00 -7.18
CA ASP A 383 -0.80 25.34 -7.17
C ASP A 383 -0.84 24.10 -8.08
N ASP A 384 0.24 23.32 -8.13
CA ASP A 384 0.43 22.32 -9.18
C ASP A 384 -0.21 21.00 -8.77
N ASP A 385 -1.31 20.59 -9.42
CA ASP A 385 -2.13 19.43 -9.01
C ASP A 385 -1.98 18.21 -9.93
N ILE A 386 -2.21 17.02 -9.38
CA ILE A 386 -2.35 15.75 -10.12
C ILE A 386 -3.79 15.27 -9.99
N ILE A 387 -4.44 15.08 -11.13
CA ILE A 387 -5.85 14.69 -11.20
C ILE A 387 -6.01 13.46 -12.10
N SER A 388 -6.71 12.45 -11.59
CA SER A 388 -7.22 11.32 -12.37
C SER A 388 -8.73 11.27 -12.30
N GLY A 389 -9.42 11.20 -13.44
CA GLY A 389 -10.87 10.97 -13.49
C GLY A 389 -11.22 9.55 -13.10
N GLY A 390 -10.66 8.59 -13.82
CA GLY A 390 -10.92 7.17 -13.58
C GLY A 390 -11.94 6.64 -14.57
N ASP A 391 -12.94 5.88 -14.13
CA ASP A 391 -13.95 5.28 -14.99
C ASP A 391 -15.26 6.05 -14.99
N GLY A 392 -15.63 6.72 -16.08
CA GLY A 392 -16.93 7.34 -16.23
C GLY A 392 -16.88 8.56 -17.13
N ASN A 393 -17.84 9.49 -17.01
CA ASN A 393 -17.81 10.72 -17.78
C ASN A 393 -17.50 11.88 -16.85
N ASP A 394 -16.23 12.22 -16.76
CA ASP A 394 -15.70 13.06 -15.70
C ASP A 394 -15.58 14.53 -16.10
N GLN A 395 -15.60 15.39 -15.09
CA GLN A 395 -15.32 16.80 -15.21
C GLN A 395 -14.10 17.17 -14.36
N LEU A 396 -12.96 17.28 -15.02
CA LEU A 396 -11.66 17.50 -14.38
C LEU A 396 -11.19 18.93 -14.59
N ARG A 397 -10.72 19.57 -13.52
CA ARG A 397 -10.22 20.95 -13.55
C ARG A 397 -8.97 21.10 -12.70
N GLY A 398 -7.83 21.35 -13.34
CA GLY A 398 -6.56 21.65 -12.66
C GLY A 398 -6.70 22.94 -11.84
N GLY A 399 -6.86 24.06 -12.52
CA GLY A 399 -7.17 25.35 -11.91
C GLY A 399 -6.08 26.36 -12.19
N GLY A 400 -5.11 26.48 -11.31
CA GLY A 400 -4.00 27.40 -11.55
C GLY A 400 -2.73 26.86 -10.93
N GLY A 401 -1.71 26.65 -11.76
CA GLY A 401 -0.56 25.82 -11.48
C GLY A 401 -0.19 25.11 -12.78
N ASN A 402 0.88 24.33 -12.80
CA ASN A 402 1.16 23.43 -13.92
C ASN A 402 0.56 22.08 -13.56
N ASP A 403 -0.65 21.83 -14.04
CA ASP A 403 -1.44 20.69 -13.62
C ASP A 403 -1.18 19.46 -14.51
N VAL A 404 -1.26 18.26 -13.93
CA VAL A 404 -1.26 16.99 -14.66
C VAL A 404 -2.63 16.34 -14.54
N ILE A 405 -3.28 16.09 -15.68
CA ILE A 405 -4.65 15.57 -15.73
C ILE A 405 -4.69 14.32 -16.61
N ALA A 406 -4.92 13.16 -15.98
CA ALA A 406 -5.31 11.93 -16.65
C ALA A 406 -6.84 11.85 -16.66
N ASP A 407 -7.44 11.75 -17.84
CA ASP A 407 -8.91 11.71 -17.96
C ASP A 407 -9.46 10.35 -17.53
N GLY A 408 -8.86 9.26 -18.01
CA GLY A 408 -9.29 7.91 -17.68
C GLY A 408 -10.16 7.30 -18.78
N ARG A 409 -11.11 6.46 -18.41
CA ARG A 409 -12.04 5.81 -19.33
C ARG A 409 -13.35 6.58 -19.37
N GLY A 410 -13.80 6.92 -20.57
CA GLY A 410 -15.19 7.27 -20.82
C GLY A 410 -15.32 8.45 -21.77
N SER A 411 -16.05 9.50 -21.40
CA SER A 411 -16.20 10.69 -22.24
C SER A 411 -16.07 11.95 -21.41
N ASP A 412 -14.87 12.46 -21.37
CA ASP A 412 -14.43 13.35 -20.30
C ASP A 412 -14.30 14.81 -20.74
N LEU A 413 -14.37 15.71 -19.77
CA LEU A 413 -14.04 17.12 -19.94
C LEU A 413 -12.89 17.47 -19.00
N ALA A 414 -11.69 17.58 -19.56
CA ALA A 414 -10.50 18.01 -18.85
C ALA A 414 -10.16 19.48 -19.17
N ILE A 415 -9.97 20.29 -18.13
CA ILE A 415 -9.65 21.72 -18.23
C ILE A 415 -8.41 22.01 -17.37
N GLY A 416 -7.33 22.49 -17.97
CA GLY A 416 -6.07 22.79 -17.30
C GLY A 416 -6.21 24.06 -16.48
N GLY A 417 -6.36 25.20 -17.14
CA GLY A 417 -6.65 26.48 -16.51
C GLY A 417 -5.55 27.50 -16.74
N ARG A 418 -4.79 27.85 -15.70
CA ARG A 418 -3.66 28.78 -15.80
C ARG A 418 -2.38 28.02 -15.50
N GLY A 419 -1.36 28.18 -16.32
CA GLY A 419 -0.07 27.51 -16.16
C GLY A 419 0.19 26.64 -17.37
N ASN A 420 1.24 25.83 -17.33
CA ASN A 420 1.57 24.93 -18.43
C ASN A 420 1.06 23.53 -18.07
N ASP A 421 -0.10 23.17 -18.60
CA ASP A 421 -0.81 21.99 -18.17
C ASP A 421 -0.47 20.78 -19.06
N THR A 422 -0.46 19.60 -18.45
CA THR A 422 -0.21 18.33 -19.13
C THR A 422 -1.44 17.44 -19.02
N PHE A 423 -1.98 17.06 -20.16
CA PHE A 423 -3.08 16.10 -20.26
C PHE A 423 -2.57 14.75 -20.74
N ILE A 424 -3.11 13.68 -20.20
CA ILE A 424 -2.79 12.31 -20.60
C ILE A 424 -4.09 11.62 -20.96
N PHE A 425 -4.20 11.24 -22.24
CA PHE A 425 -5.24 10.35 -22.73
C PHE A 425 -4.66 8.96 -22.92
N THR A 426 -5.39 7.93 -22.47
CA THR A 426 -5.01 6.54 -22.75
C THR A 426 -6.09 5.80 -23.51
N GLU A 427 -5.75 5.21 -24.65
CA GLU A 427 -6.70 4.44 -25.43
C GLU A 427 -7.36 3.31 -24.64
N ALA A 428 -8.68 3.16 -24.81
CA ALA A 428 -9.46 2.12 -24.16
C ALA A 428 -8.92 0.70 -24.40
N ALA A 429 -8.35 0.42 -25.58
CA ALA A 429 -7.74 -0.87 -25.90
C ALA A 429 -6.52 -1.20 -25.00
N LEU A 430 -5.83 -0.17 -24.50
CA LEU A 430 -4.72 -0.29 -23.55
C LEU A 430 -5.18 -0.19 -22.09
N ALA A 431 -6.42 0.22 -21.86
CA ALA A 431 -7.05 0.33 -20.56
C ALA A 431 -8.00 -0.85 -20.27
N GLY A 432 -7.86 -2.01 -20.91
CA GLY A 432 -8.72 -3.17 -20.62
C GLY A 432 -10.13 -3.12 -21.22
N GLY A 433 -10.40 -2.19 -22.15
CA GLY A 433 -11.68 -2.01 -22.83
C GLY A 433 -12.38 -0.69 -22.48
N GLY A 434 -13.54 -0.46 -23.09
CA GLY A 434 -14.26 0.82 -23.06
C GLY A 434 -14.66 1.22 -24.48
N GLY A 435 -15.84 1.79 -24.65
CA GLY A 435 -16.35 2.20 -25.97
C GLY A 435 -15.51 3.31 -26.62
N ALA A 436 -15.97 3.82 -27.76
CA ALA A 436 -15.39 5.03 -28.32
C ALA A 436 -15.54 6.20 -27.32
N SER A 437 -14.46 6.94 -27.07
CA SER A 437 -14.47 8.11 -26.21
C SER A 437 -14.87 9.37 -26.97
N ALA A 438 -15.27 10.41 -26.25
CA ALA A 438 -15.69 11.70 -26.81
C ALA A 438 -15.08 12.85 -25.99
N ASP A 439 -13.79 12.73 -25.70
CA ASP A 439 -13.11 13.55 -24.71
C ASP A 439 -12.87 14.96 -25.23
N THR A 440 -12.92 15.92 -24.32
CA THR A 440 -12.61 17.31 -24.60
C THR A 440 -11.53 17.83 -23.68
N PHE A 441 -10.37 18.17 -24.25
CA PHE A 441 -9.26 18.79 -23.54
C PHE A 441 -9.23 20.31 -23.80
N ARG A 442 -9.11 21.08 -22.74
CA ARG A 442 -8.98 22.54 -22.79
C ARG A 442 -7.78 22.99 -21.96
N GLY A 443 -6.69 23.39 -22.61
CA GLY A 443 -5.48 23.83 -21.92
C GLY A 443 -5.72 25.11 -21.13
N GLY A 444 -5.87 26.23 -21.84
CA GLY A 444 -6.26 27.49 -21.22
C GLY A 444 -5.20 28.55 -21.41
N ALA A 445 -4.63 29.06 -20.32
CA ALA A 445 -3.64 30.11 -20.35
C ALA A 445 -2.26 29.55 -19.98
N GLY A 446 -1.39 29.44 -20.97
CA GLY A 446 -0.02 28.99 -20.80
C GLY A 446 0.42 28.21 -22.03
N SER A 447 1.21 27.17 -21.82
CA SER A 447 1.71 26.30 -22.87
C SER A 447 1.38 24.86 -22.52
N ASP A 448 0.32 24.36 -23.12
CA ASP A 448 -0.33 23.13 -22.71
C ASP A 448 0.01 21.97 -23.64
N THR A 449 0.17 20.78 -23.07
CA THR A 449 0.56 19.56 -23.79
C THR A 449 -0.46 18.45 -23.58
N LEU A 450 -0.92 17.83 -24.67
CA LEU A 450 -1.68 16.58 -24.63
C LEU A 450 -0.78 15.41 -25.08
N TYR A 451 -0.59 14.44 -24.19
CA TYR A 451 0.00 13.14 -24.51
C TYR A 451 -1.08 12.12 -24.81
N LEU A 452 -0.93 11.47 -25.96
CA LEU A 452 -1.78 10.35 -26.38
C LEU A 452 -1.01 9.05 -26.17
N VAL A 453 -1.46 8.21 -25.25
CA VAL A 453 -0.95 6.84 -25.08
C VAL A 453 -1.74 5.94 -26.01
N LEU A 454 -1.13 5.60 -27.14
CA LEU A 454 -1.78 4.99 -28.29
C LEU A 454 -1.41 3.52 -28.41
N ASP A 455 -2.32 2.72 -28.96
CA ASP A 455 -1.96 1.37 -29.41
C ASP A 455 -0.99 1.43 -30.61
N ALA A 456 -0.42 0.28 -30.98
CA ALA A 456 0.57 0.23 -32.07
C ALA A 456 0.01 0.72 -33.42
N ALA A 457 -1.30 0.59 -33.68
CA ALA A 457 -1.91 0.98 -34.94
C ALA A 457 -2.11 2.51 -35.00
N HIS A 458 -2.66 3.11 -33.94
CA HIS A 458 -2.84 4.55 -33.84
C HIS A 458 -1.50 5.27 -33.65
N TYR A 459 -0.54 4.69 -32.94
CA TYR A 459 0.82 5.24 -32.85
C TYR A 459 1.50 5.30 -34.22
N ALA A 460 1.38 4.22 -35.01
CA ALA A 460 1.88 4.21 -36.38
C ALA A 460 1.15 5.25 -37.26
N ALA A 461 -0.16 5.43 -37.09
CA ALA A 461 -0.94 6.43 -37.81
C ALA A 461 -0.53 7.86 -37.42
N PHE A 462 -0.30 8.13 -36.13
CA PHE A 462 0.20 9.40 -35.62
C PHE A 462 1.57 9.71 -36.21
N SER A 463 2.49 8.73 -36.18
CA SER A 463 3.85 8.85 -36.69
C SER A 463 3.92 9.06 -38.21
N ALA A 464 2.96 8.50 -38.95
CA ALA A 464 2.89 8.61 -40.41
C ALA A 464 2.12 9.84 -40.91
N GLY A 465 1.35 10.50 -40.04
CA GLY A 465 0.38 11.52 -40.40
C GLY A 465 0.40 12.76 -39.50
N SER A 466 -0.76 13.42 -39.37
CA SER A 466 -0.98 14.52 -38.43
C SER A 466 -1.88 14.06 -37.28
N ALA A 467 -1.69 14.66 -36.10
CA ALA A 467 -2.49 14.39 -34.90
C ALA A 467 -4.00 14.42 -35.17
N ASP A 468 -4.48 15.34 -36.02
CA ASP A 468 -5.89 15.50 -36.37
C ASP A 468 -6.60 14.21 -36.81
N ALA A 469 -5.94 13.33 -37.58
CA ALA A 469 -6.58 12.10 -38.04
C ALA A 469 -6.82 11.13 -36.88
N VAL A 470 -5.85 11.03 -35.98
CA VAL A 470 -5.90 10.19 -34.78
C VAL A 470 -6.89 10.75 -33.77
N LEU A 471 -6.86 12.06 -33.52
CA LEU A 471 -7.86 12.71 -32.66
C LEU A 471 -9.29 12.49 -33.18
N ASN A 472 -9.53 12.67 -34.48
CA ASN A 472 -10.85 12.42 -35.07
C ASN A 472 -11.28 10.96 -35.00
N SER A 473 -10.36 9.99 -35.16
CA SER A 473 -10.71 8.57 -35.04
C SER A 473 -11.01 8.17 -33.60
N LEU A 474 -10.35 8.81 -32.64
CA LEU A 474 -10.54 8.60 -31.20
C LEU A 474 -11.69 9.45 -30.62
N GLY A 475 -12.28 10.36 -31.40
CA GLY A 475 -13.36 11.23 -30.92
C GLY A 475 -12.91 12.39 -30.03
N ILE A 476 -11.60 12.67 -29.97
CA ILE A 476 -11.01 13.67 -29.10
C ILE A 476 -11.13 15.08 -29.70
N THR A 477 -11.59 16.01 -28.89
CA THR A 477 -11.65 17.44 -29.21
C THR A 477 -10.66 18.22 -28.35
N VAL A 478 -9.85 19.08 -28.96
CA VAL A 478 -8.86 19.90 -28.23
C VAL A 478 -9.11 21.40 -28.45
N PHE A 479 -8.91 22.20 -27.39
CA PHE A 479 -8.95 23.66 -27.45
C PHE A 479 -7.80 24.27 -26.65
N GLY A 480 -7.03 25.16 -27.27
CA GLY A 480 -5.92 25.82 -26.57
C GLY A 480 -4.89 24.81 -26.04
N ILE A 481 -4.53 23.83 -26.87
CA ILE A 481 -3.43 22.89 -26.61
C ILE A 481 -2.33 23.24 -27.62
N GLU A 482 -1.16 23.64 -27.12
CA GLU A 482 -0.02 24.05 -27.95
C GLU A 482 0.75 22.85 -28.51
N PHE A 483 0.81 21.75 -27.75
CA PHE A 483 1.57 20.56 -28.13
C PHE A 483 0.74 19.29 -28.01
N ILE A 484 0.79 18.44 -29.05
CA ILE A 484 0.23 17.09 -29.01
C ILE A 484 1.36 16.11 -29.29
N ARG A 485 1.51 15.11 -28.42
CA ARG A 485 2.57 14.10 -28.47
C ARG A 485 1.94 12.72 -28.36
N ALA A 486 2.63 11.71 -28.87
CA ALA A 486 2.17 10.32 -28.82
C ALA A 486 3.21 9.45 -28.11
N ILE A 487 2.72 8.50 -27.34
CA ILE A 487 3.49 7.46 -26.62
C ILE A 487 3.03 6.10 -27.16
N ASP A 488 3.99 5.25 -27.52
CA ASP A 488 3.73 3.90 -28.07
C ASP A 488 3.48 2.92 -26.93
N GLY A 489 2.22 2.72 -26.56
CA GLY A 489 1.83 1.86 -25.45
C GLY A 489 2.19 2.40 -24.05
N ARG A 490 1.53 1.83 -23.03
CA ARG A 490 1.66 2.27 -21.62
C ARG A 490 3.06 2.10 -21.05
N SER A 491 3.78 1.03 -21.43
CA SER A 491 5.11 0.72 -20.88
C SER A 491 6.18 1.78 -21.18
N ASN A 492 5.90 2.70 -22.11
CA ASN A 492 6.80 3.79 -22.47
C ASN A 492 6.46 5.13 -21.79
N ILE A 493 5.38 5.23 -21.00
CA ILE A 493 4.97 6.48 -20.35
C ILE A 493 6.09 7.06 -19.49
N ALA A 494 6.59 6.27 -18.53
CA ALA A 494 7.63 6.70 -17.59
C ALA A 494 8.91 7.18 -18.30
N ALA A 495 9.32 6.49 -19.37
CA ALA A 495 10.50 6.86 -20.14
C ALA A 495 10.33 8.12 -21.00
N GLN A 496 9.11 8.40 -21.50
CA GLN A 496 8.86 9.46 -22.48
C GLN A 496 8.42 10.78 -21.88
N LEU A 497 7.95 10.79 -20.64
CA LEU A 497 7.61 12.02 -19.94
C LEU A 497 8.81 12.63 -19.17
N ASP A 498 10.06 12.32 -19.55
CA ASP A 498 11.29 12.92 -18.97
C ASP A 498 11.43 12.71 -17.44
N GLY A 499 10.95 11.56 -16.94
CA GLY A 499 10.87 11.36 -15.49
C GLY A 499 9.80 12.21 -14.81
N PHE A 500 8.79 12.72 -15.54
CA PHE A 500 7.43 12.85 -15.00
C PHE A 500 6.93 11.44 -14.71
N ASP A 501 7.49 10.93 -13.64
CA ASP A 501 6.96 9.83 -12.87
C ASP A 501 5.69 10.41 -12.26
N TRP A 502 4.55 10.14 -12.90
CA TRP A 502 3.21 10.40 -12.36
C TRP A 502 3.11 10.02 -10.88
N PHE A 503 3.93 9.05 -10.48
CA PHE A 503 4.17 8.56 -9.13
C PHE A 503 5.16 9.35 -8.25
N GLN A 504 6.17 10.07 -8.77
CA GLN A 504 7.03 10.93 -7.92
C GLN A 504 6.42 12.31 -7.67
N ALA A 505 5.65 12.88 -8.60
CA ALA A 505 4.96 14.14 -8.30
C ALA A 505 3.79 13.95 -7.33
N ALA A 506 3.34 12.70 -7.12
CA ALA A 506 2.47 12.25 -6.03
C ALA A 506 3.24 12.00 -4.71
N ASP A 507 4.37 12.69 -4.51
CA ASP A 507 5.13 12.77 -3.26
C ASP A 507 4.31 13.25 -2.05
N SER A 508 3.04 13.64 -2.23
CA SER A 508 2.10 13.94 -1.14
C SER A 508 1.52 12.70 -0.46
N TRP A 509 1.50 11.54 -1.13
CA TRP A 509 1.04 10.28 -0.53
C TRP A 509 2.15 9.45 0.09
N GLY A 510 3.41 9.64 -0.33
CA GLY A 510 4.43 8.61 -0.17
C GLY A 510 4.13 7.31 -0.95
N ALA A 511 2.98 7.22 -1.64
CA ALA A 511 2.40 6.01 -2.25
C ALA A 511 3.43 5.27 -3.08
N VAL A 512 4.20 6.02 -3.88
CA VAL A 512 5.16 5.47 -4.85
C VAL A 512 6.49 6.23 -4.86
N SER A 513 6.75 7.09 -3.87
CA SER A 513 8.13 7.37 -3.44
C SER A 513 8.67 6.33 -2.46
N ALA A 514 7.88 5.29 -2.18
CA ALA A 514 8.39 3.99 -1.82
C ALA A 514 9.46 3.60 -2.87
N PRO A 515 10.76 3.68 -2.55
CA PRO A 515 11.80 3.40 -3.53
C PRO A 515 11.54 2.05 -4.17
N GLN A 516 11.74 1.90 -5.49
CA GLN A 516 11.78 0.55 -6.05
C GLN A 516 12.79 -0.27 -5.24
N SER A 517 12.61 -1.59 -5.11
CA SER A 517 13.56 -2.43 -4.37
C SER A 517 15.03 -2.17 -4.74
N GLY A 518 15.32 -1.72 -5.97
CA GLY A 518 16.64 -1.27 -6.41
C GLY A 518 17.16 0.05 -5.79
N ASP A 519 16.27 0.99 -5.47
CA ASP A 519 16.59 2.30 -4.86
C ASP A 519 16.67 2.20 -3.32
N ALA A 520 15.92 1.29 -2.70
CA ALA A 520 15.91 1.04 -1.25
C ALA A 520 17.24 0.44 -0.75
N LEU A 521 17.95 -0.29 -1.62
CA LEU A 521 19.24 -0.93 -1.34
C LEU A 521 20.43 0.04 -1.38
N LEU A 522 20.20 1.34 -1.65
CA LEU A 522 21.24 2.37 -1.82
C LEU A 522 21.30 3.42 -0.69
N VAL A 523 20.46 3.31 0.36
CA VAL A 523 20.47 4.18 1.55
C VAL A 523 21.19 3.53 2.72
#